data_AF-A0A1X0U3Y6-F1
#
_entry.id   AF-A0A1X0U3Y6-F1
#
_cell.length_a   1.000
_cell.length_b   1.000
_cell.length_c   1.000
_cell.angle_alpha   90.00
_cell.angle_beta   90.00
_cell.angle_gamma   90.00
#
_symmetry.space_group_name_H-M   'P 1'
#
loop_
_entity.id
_entity.type
_entity.pdbx_description
1 polymer ?
#
loop_
_entity_poly.entity_id
_entity_poly.type
_entity_poly.pdbx_seq_one_letter_code
_entity_poly.pdbx_strand_id
1 'polypeptide(L)' 'MEKIINYIRLSKLEIMKVIYPTKEQIRNAFFAVFIVVAVVSLFLALVDVIMSFVLSKVI' A
#
# COMPACT_ATOMS: atom_id res chain seq x y z
N MET A 1 -29.09 -14.08 19.28
CA MET A 1 -27.73 -14.58 18.95
C MET A 1 -27.68 -15.30 17.60
N GLU A 2 -28.62 -16.20 17.33
CA GLU A 2 -28.65 -17.03 16.11
C GLU A 2 -28.64 -16.25 14.79
N LYS A 3 -29.37 -15.12 14.71
CA LYS A 3 -29.37 -14.25 13.51
C LYS A 3 -27.98 -13.72 13.16
N ILE A 4 -27.19 -13.33 14.16
CA ILE A 4 -25.83 -12.79 13.97
C ILE A 4 -24.88 -13.90 13.51
N ILE A 5 -24.99 -15.09 14.11
CA ILE A 5 -24.19 -16.26 13.72
C ILE A 5 -24.47 -16.63 12.27
N ASN A 6 -25.75 -16.65 11.87
CA ASN A 6 -26.15 -16.93 10.50
C ASN A 6 -25.66 -15.83 9.53
N TYR A 7 -25.71 -14.56 9.94
CA TYR A 7 -25.22 -13.46 9.13
C TYR A 7 -23.71 -13.55 8.85
N ILE A 8 -22.91 -13.87 9.86
CA ILE A 8 -21.46 -14.10 9.70
C ILE A 8 -21.19 -15.30 8.78
N ARG A 9 -21.97 -16.39 8.94
CA ARG A 9 -21.85 -17.58 8.10
C ARG A 9 -22.15 -17.28 6.64
N LEU A 10 -23.24 -16.56 6.36
CA LEU A 10 -23.61 -16.15 5.00
C LEU A 10 -22.60 -15.17 4.41
N SER A 11 -22.12 -14.20 5.20
CA SER A 11 -21.09 -13.24 4.76
C SER A 11 -19.77 -13.95 4.39
N LYS A 12 -19.34 -14.95 5.17
CA LYS A 12 -18.17 -15.78 4.83
C LYS A 12 -18.34 -16.53 3.51
N LEU A 13 -19.54 -17.02 3.21
CA LEU A 13 -19.82 -17.69 1.94
C LEU A 13 -19.75 -16.72 0.76
N GLU A 14 -20.23 -15.49 0.91
CA GLU A 14 -20.14 -14.46 -0.13
C GLU A 14 -18.69 -14.04 -0.39
N ILE A 15 -17.88 -13.89 0.66
CA ILE A 15 -16.46 -13.57 0.56
C ILE A 15 -15.71 -14.62 -0.29
N MET A 16 -16.05 -15.91 -0.14
CA MET A 16 -15.44 -16.98 -0.95
C MET A 16 -15.85 -16.97 -2.43
N LYS A 17 -16.93 -16.28 -2.80
CA LYS A 17 -17.36 -16.14 -4.21
C LYS A 17 -16.66 -14.99 -4.93
N VAL A 18 -16.00 -14.10 -4.18
CA VAL A 18 -15.29 -12.96 -4.77
C VAL A 18 -14.09 -13.48 -5.55
N ILE A 19 -13.86 -12.88 -6.72
CA ILE A 19 -12.69 -13.18 -7.55
C ILE A 19 -11.48 -12.53 -6.88
N TYR A 20 -10.65 -13.35 -6.25
CA TYR A 20 -9.40 -12.90 -5.66
C TYR A 20 -8.32 -12.73 -6.74
N PRO A 21 -7.41 -11.76 -6.57
CA PRO A 21 -6.26 -11.65 -7.45
C PRO A 21 -5.39 -12.89 -7.37
N THR A 22 -4.78 -13.27 -8.49
CA THR A 22 -3.87 -14.41 -8.53
C THR A 22 -2.60 -14.13 -7.74
N LYS A 23 -1.89 -15.19 -7.31
CA LYS A 23 -0.60 -15.05 -6.61
C LYS A 23 0.42 -14.21 -7.39
N GLU A 24 0.36 -14.27 -8.72
CA GLU A 24 1.20 -13.48 -9.61
C GLU A 24 0.80 -12.00 -9.62
N GLN A 25 -0.49 -11.68 -9.72
CA GLN A 25 -1.00 -10.31 -9.64
C GLN A 25 -0.63 -9.64 -8.31
N ILE A 26 -0.71 -10.38 -7.20
CA ILE A 26 -0.31 -9.88 -5.88
C ILE A 26 1.17 -9.53 -5.87
N ARG A 27 2.04 -10.41 -6.38
CA ARG A 27 3.49 -10.16 -6.44
C ARG A 27 3.80 -8.96 -7.35
N ASN A 28 3.16 -8.88 -8.51
CA ASN A 28 3.38 -7.79 -9.44
C ASN A 28 2.95 -6.44 -8.84
N ALA A 29 1.77 -6.39 -8.22
CA ALA A 29 1.29 -5.19 -7.53
C ALA A 29 2.21 -4.78 -6.38
N PHE A 30 2.74 -5.74 -5.61
CA PHE A 30 3.71 -5.48 -4.55
C PHE A 30 4.98 -4.81 -5.08
N PHE A 31 5.59 -5.37 -6.14
CA PHE A 31 6.78 -4.78 -6.74
C PHE A 31 6.51 -3.41 -7.37
N ALA A 32 5.36 -3.23 -8.02
CA ALA A 32 4.97 -1.96 -8.60
C ALA A 32 4.91 -0.85 -7.53
N VAL A 33 4.20 -1.08 -6.43
CA VAL A 33 4.11 -0.10 -5.34
C VAL A 33 5.46 0.11 -4.67
N PHE A 34 6.23 -0.95 -4.42
CA PHE A 34 7.54 -0.85 -3.78
C PHE A 34 8.51 0.02 -4.58
N ILE A 35 8.58 -0.19 -5.90
CA ILE A 35 9.45 0.61 -6.79
C ILE A 35 9.00 2.07 -6.80
N VAL A 36 7.70 2.34 -6.95
CA VAL A 36 7.18 3.72 -6.96
C VAL A 36 7.52 4.44 -5.65
N VAL A 37 7.27 3.79 -4.51
CA VAL A 37 7.58 4.39 -3.20
C VAL A 37 9.07 4.63 -3.03
N ALA A 38 9.93 3.71 -3.48
CA ALA A 38 11.39 3.87 -3.40
C ALA A 38 11.90 5.04 -4.25
N VAL A 39 11.37 5.24 -5.45
CA VAL A 39 11.76 6.35 -6.32
C VAL A 39 11.29 7.69 -5.74
N VAL A 40 10.04 7.76 -5.27
CA VAL A 40 9.49 8.98 -4.67
C VAL A 40 10.22 9.33 -3.38
N SER A 41 10.50 8.36 -2.51
CA SER A 41 11.21 8.62 -1.26
C SER A 41 12.66 9.08 -1.50
N LEU A 42 13.36 8.50 -2.47
CA LEU A 42 14.69 8.95 -2.86
C LEU A 42 14.67 10.40 -3.39
N PHE A 43 13.68 10.75 -4.20
CA PHE A 43 13.50 12.10 -4.70
C PHE A 43 13.28 13.11 -3.56
N LEU A 44 12.36 12.79 -2.64
CA LEU A 44 12.09 13.63 -1.46
C LEU A 44 13.35 13.79 -0.59
N ALA A 45 14.08 12.71 -0.34
CA ALA A 45 15.32 12.76 0.42
C ALA A 45 16.37 13.69 -0.23
N LEU A 46 16.47 13.69 -1.56
CA LEU A 46 17.36 14.59 -2.28
C LEU A 46 16.94 16.05 -2.11
N VAL A 47 15.63 16.33 -2.25
CA VAL A 47 15.08 17.68 -2.05
C VAL A 47 15.35 18.18 -0.63
N ASP A 48 15.16 17.32 0.38
CA ASP A 48 15.40 17.66 1.79
C ASP A 48 16.86 18.03 2.05
N VAL A 49 17.81 17.30 1.44
CA VAL A 49 19.24 17.61 1.54
C VAL A 49 19.58 18.94 0.89
N ILE A 50 19.05 19.21 -0.31
CA ILE A 50 19.26 20.48 -1.01
C ILE A 50 18.71 21.63 -0.17
N MET A 51 17.48 21.51 0.32
CA MET A 51 16.86 22.54 1.15
C MET A 51 17.66 22.77 2.42
N SER A 52 18.09 21.72 3.11
CA SER A 52 18.92 21.82 4.32
C SER A 52 20.24 22.54 4.05
N PHE A 53 20.88 22.27 2.90
CA PHE A 53 22.11 22.94 2.50
C PHE A 53 21.89 24.42 2.18
N VAL A 54 20.81 24.77 1.47
CA VAL A 54 20.47 26.16 1.15
C VAL A 54 20.13 26.93 2.42
N LEU A 55 19.28 26.39 3.29
CA LEU A 55 18.93 27.03 4.56
C LEU A 55 20.16 27.25 5.44
N SER A 56 21.08 26.28 5.52
CA SER A 56 22.34 26.42 6.28
C SER A 56 23.30 27.49 5.72
N LYS A 57 23.09 27.96 4.49
CA LYS A 57 23.91 29.01 3.87
C LYS A 57 23.26 30.39 3.94
N VAL A 58 21.94 30.44 4.07
CA VAL A 58 21.15 31.67 4.11
C VAL A 58 20.94 32.17 5.54
N ILE A 59 20.83 31.25 6.51
CA ILE A 59 20.82 31.51 7.96
C ILE A 59 22.22 31.23 8.51
#